data_AF-A0A3S0LPG4-F1
#
_entry.id   AF-A0A3S0LPG4-F1
#
_cell.length_a   1.000
_cell.length_b   1.000
_cell.length_c   1.000
_cell.angle_alpha   90.00
_cell.angle_beta   90.00
_cell.angle_gamma   90.00
#
_symmetry.space_group_name_H-M   'P 1'
#
loop_
_entity.id
_entity.type
_entity.pdbx_description
1 polymer ?
#
loop_
_entity_poly.entity_id
_entity_poly.type
_entity_poly.pdbx_seq_one_letter_code
_entity_poly.pdbx_strand_id
1 'polypeptide(L)'
;MAKEEVGTENNPIRFVQENVKRPKLELNSTLTPNGLGVFDFGKYKDVEDEYNVFFSNLIFNPNFSLEEIRFASLVLKSMGLSNEQLFWVRNNEQFRAREFGQSGLLYFTPDEAQIIEPINLPAIINKHKLSFTQQEIIAMLNTLHDYYYITCTEIFEGNLAKNTKGFDYINNAVSLSDNAKFVHIRINHGMDEKYIVDKWIKPTKHK
;
A
#
# COMPACT_ATOMS: atom_id res chain seq x y z
N MET A 1 -5.48 -22.92 24.13
CA MET A 1 -4.43 -21.88 24.08
C MET A 1 -5.10 -20.59 23.67
N ALA A 2 -4.93 -19.50 24.43
CA ALA A 2 -5.40 -18.19 24.00
C ALA A 2 -4.58 -17.80 22.75
N LYS A 3 -5.27 -17.35 21.69
CA LYS A 3 -4.60 -16.88 20.47
C LYS A 3 -3.84 -15.59 20.84
N GLU A 4 -2.56 -15.52 20.51
CA GLU A 4 -1.73 -14.32 20.77
C GLU A 4 -2.32 -13.13 20.00
N GLU A 5 -2.48 -11.98 20.65
CA GLU A 5 -2.91 -10.73 20.00
C GLU A 5 -1.80 -10.24 19.06
N VAL A 6 -2.15 -9.86 17.84
CA VAL A 6 -1.19 -9.40 16.82
C VAL A 6 -1.06 -7.88 16.87
N GLY A 7 0.15 -7.36 17.15
CA GLY A 7 0.44 -5.92 17.17
C GLY A 7 0.13 -5.23 18.48
N THR A 8 0.69 -5.75 19.57
CA THR A 8 0.55 -5.23 20.93
C THR A 8 1.71 -4.32 21.31
N GLU A 9 1.62 -3.62 22.44
CA GLU A 9 2.68 -2.73 22.95
C GLU A 9 4.03 -3.47 23.09
N ASN A 10 3.99 -4.70 23.62
CA ASN A 10 5.18 -5.53 23.82
C ASN A 10 5.71 -6.17 22.54
N ASN A 11 4.89 -6.21 21.49
CA ASN A 11 5.26 -6.84 20.24
C ASN A 11 4.52 -6.16 19.07
N PRO A 12 4.98 -4.94 18.70
CA PRO A 12 4.29 -4.13 17.70
C PRO A 12 4.42 -4.72 16.29
N ILE A 13 3.57 -4.25 15.38
CA ILE A 13 3.68 -4.54 13.96
C ILE A 13 4.74 -3.65 13.31
N ARG A 14 5.59 -4.25 12.47
CA ARG A 14 6.49 -3.51 11.61
C ARG A 14 5.82 -3.23 10.28
N PHE A 15 5.54 -1.96 10.00
CA PHE A 15 5.02 -1.55 8.70
C PHE A 15 6.10 -1.64 7.61
N VAL A 16 5.64 -1.95 6.40
CA VAL A 16 6.46 -1.87 5.19
C VAL A 16 6.93 -0.44 5.02
N GLN A 17 8.25 -0.27 4.96
CA GLN A 17 8.87 1.02 4.74
C GLN A 17 8.79 1.42 3.27
N GLU A 18 8.94 2.70 2.97
CA GLU A 18 8.88 3.19 1.59
C GLU A 18 10.07 2.70 0.75
N ASN A 19 11.23 2.57 1.39
CA ASN A 19 12.52 2.18 0.81
C ASN A 19 12.66 0.69 0.48
N VAL A 20 11.56 -0.06 0.30
CA VAL A 20 11.65 -1.43 -0.22
C VAL A 20 11.86 -1.47 -1.72
N LYS A 21 12.33 -2.61 -2.24
CA LYS A 21 12.45 -2.84 -3.67
C LYS A 21 11.10 -2.72 -4.40
N ARG A 22 11.08 -2.12 -5.59
CA ARG A 22 9.86 -1.80 -6.36
C ARG A 22 9.94 -2.36 -7.77
N PRO A 23 9.76 -3.68 -7.96
CA PRO A 23 10.09 -4.33 -9.22
C PRO A 23 9.40 -3.70 -10.43
N LYS A 24 8.09 -3.40 -10.34
CA LYS A 24 7.36 -2.82 -11.48
C LYS A 24 7.78 -1.39 -11.78
N LEU A 25 8.06 -0.56 -10.77
CA LEU A 25 8.61 0.77 -10.99
C LEU A 25 10.00 0.70 -11.65
N GLU A 26 10.88 -0.19 -11.17
CA GLU A 26 12.24 -0.40 -11.71
C GLU A 26 12.21 -0.87 -13.16
N LEU A 27 11.33 -1.81 -13.48
CA LEU A 27 11.23 -2.40 -14.81
C LEU A 27 10.58 -1.45 -15.83
N ASN A 28 9.63 -0.63 -15.38
CA ASN A 28 8.74 0.12 -16.29
C ASN A 28 8.89 1.64 -16.17
N SER A 29 9.97 2.12 -15.56
CA SER A 29 10.31 3.54 -15.56
C SER A 29 11.80 3.76 -15.80
N THR A 30 12.16 4.98 -16.16
CA THR A 30 13.56 5.43 -16.29
C THR A 30 14.12 6.02 -14.99
N LEU A 31 13.41 5.85 -13.86
CA LEU A 31 13.80 6.38 -12.56
C LEU A 31 14.90 5.54 -11.93
N THR A 32 15.75 6.20 -11.15
CA THR A 32 16.84 5.56 -10.41
C THR A 32 16.64 5.75 -8.91
N PRO A 33 16.76 4.68 -8.09
CA PRO A 33 16.76 4.82 -6.65
C PRO A 33 18.03 5.53 -6.16
N ASN A 34 17.90 6.26 -5.06
CA ASN A 34 19.04 6.84 -4.35
C ASN A 34 19.79 5.77 -3.54
N GLY A 35 20.87 6.18 -2.86
CA GLY A 35 21.71 5.30 -2.04
C GLY A 35 20.99 4.62 -0.85
N LEU A 36 19.73 4.96 -0.58
CA LEU A 36 18.88 4.35 0.46
C LEU A 36 17.83 3.39 -0.12
N GLY A 37 17.82 3.12 -1.43
CA GLY A 37 16.81 2.30 -2.10
C GLY A 37 15.46 3.00 -2.28
N VAL A 38 15.37 4.28 -1.93
CA VAL A 38 14.19 5.13 -2.18
C VAL A 38 14.31 5.72 -3.57
N PHE A 39 13.24 5.69 -4.36
CA PHE A 39 13.23 6.39 -5.64
C PHE A 39 13.32 7.89 -5.38
N ASP A 40 14.45 8.49 -5.79
CA ASP A 40 14.56 9.94 -5.81
C ASP A 40 13.98 10.42 -7.12
N PHE A 41 12.77 10.91 -7.01
CA PHE A 41 12.02 11.35 -8.18
C PHE A 41 12.48 12.78 -8.64
N GLY A 42 13.36 13.52 -7.91
CA GLY A 42 13.78 14.94 -8.15
C GLY A 42 12.67 16.02 -8.05
N LYS A 43 12.74 17.03 -7.15
CA LYS A 43 11.59 17.92 -6.81
C LYS A 43 11.05 18.69 -8.04
N TYR A 44 9.74 18.70 -8.26
CA TYR A 44 9.12 19.62 -9.23
C TYR A 44 9.07 21.02 -8.61
N LYS A 45 9.54 22.03 -9.33
CA LYS A 45 9.32 23.42 -8.95
C LYS A 45 7.96 23.84 -9.50
N ASP A 46 7.14 24.45 -8.64
CA ASP A 46 5.94 25.20 -9.02
C ASP A 46 4.77 24.36 -9.58
N VAL A 47 4.14 23.52 -8.74
CA VAL A 47 2.76 23.07 -8.99
C VAL A 47 1.88 23.59 -7.85
N GLU A 48 0.88 24.40 -8.20
CA GLU A 48 -0.10 24.94 -7.25
C GLU A 48 -1.10 23.88 -6.74
N ASP A 49 -1.02 22.63 -7.23
CA ASP A 49 -1.98 21.56 -6.95
C ASP A 49 -1.33 20.15 -6.97
N GLU A 50 -0.77 19.72 -5.84
CA GLU A 50 -0.05 18.44 -5.65
C GLU A 50 -0.94 17.21 -5.97
N TYR A 51 -2.23 17.27 -5.64
CA TYR A 51 -3.20 16.21 -5.94
C TYR A 51 -3.31 15.95 -7.44
N ASN A 52 -3.13 16.97 -8.27
CA ASN A 52 -3.19 16.82 -9.72
C ASN A 52 -1.98 16.03 -10.26
N VAL A 53 -0.82 16.10 -9.60
CA VAL A 53 0.41 15.41 -10.01
C VAL A 53 0.28 13.90 -9.79
N PHE A 54 -0.18 13.48 -8.61
CA PHE A 54 -0.36 12.07 -8.30
C PHE A 54 -1.34 11.38 -9.24
N PHE A 55 -2.51 11.99 -9.45
CA PHE A 55 -3.50 11.45 -10.38
C PHE A 55 -3.00 11.48 -11.81
N SER A 56 -2.23 12.50 -12.22
CA SER A 56 -1.59 12.51 -13.53
C SER A 56 -0.62 11.35 -13.69
N ASN A 57 0.25 11.12 -12.71
CA ASN A 57 1.19 10.00 -12.71
C ASN A 57 0.46 8.66 -12.82
N LEU A 58 -0.67 8.49 -12.14
CA LEU A 58 -1.51 7.29 -12.21
C LEU A 58 -2.22 7.14 -13.56
N ILE A 59 -2.94 8.17 -14.01
CA ILE A 59 -3.78 8.12 -15.21
C ILE A 59 -2.93 7.92 -16.48
N PHE A 60 -1.75 8.55 -16.55
CA PHE A 60 -0.88 8.45 -17.70
C PHE A 60 0.16 7.32 -17.62
N ASN A 61 0.14 6.50 -16.56
CA ASN A 61 0.97 5.31 -16.51
C ASN A 61 0.44 4.27 -17.52
N PRO A 62 1.19 3.97 -18.60
CA PRO A 62 0.74 3.08 -19.68
C PRO A 62 0.66 1.61 -19.26
N ASN A 63 1.12 1.28 -18.05
CA ASN A 63 1.13 -0.07 -17.51
C ASN A 63 -0.10 -0.38 -16.64
N PHE A 64 -1.01 0.59 -16.47
CA PHE A 64 -2.30 0.37 -15.82
C PHE A 64 -3.40 0.27 -16.87
N SER A 65 -4.29 -0.70 -16.69
CA SER A 65 -5.56 -0.76 -17.38
C SER A 65 -6.55 0.27 -16.82
N LEU A 66 -7.62 0.54 -17.59
CA LEU A 66 -8.69 1.44 -17.14
C LEU A 66 -9.34 0.97 -15.83
N GLU A 67 -9.48 -0.35 -15.64
CA GLU A 67 -10.07 -0.93 -14.43
C GLU A 67 -9.15 -0.74 -13.22
N GLU A 68 -7.84 -0.93 -13.39
CA GLU A 68 -6.87 -0.68 -12.33
C GLU A 68 -6.79 0.80 -11.96
N ILE A 69 -6.88 1.73 -12.93
CA ILE A 69 -6.96 3.18 -12.66
C ILE A 69 -8.22 3.51 -11.86
N ARG A 70 -9.36 2.91 -12.20
CA ARG A 70 -10.64 3.11 -11.47
C ARG A 70 -10.55 2.56 -10.05
N PHE A 71 -9.98 1.38 -9.88
CA PHE A 71 -9.73 0.78 -8.57
C PHE A 71 -8.81 1.66 -7.73
N ALA A 72 -7.66 2.07 -8.29
CA ALA A 72 -6.69 2.92 -7.62
C ALA A 72 -7.30 4.25 -7.17
N SER A 73 -8.01 4.93 -8.08
CA SER A 73 -8.74 6.17 -7.77
C SER A 73 -9.73 5.99 -6.62
N LEU A 74 -10.41 4.84 -6.56
CA LEU A 74 -11.36 4.54 -5.49
C LEU A 74 -10.67 4.29 -4.15
N VAL A 75 -9.57 3.54 -4.14
CA VAL A 75 -8.76 3.29 -2.94
C VAL A 75 -8.20 4.61 -2.40
N LEU A 76 -7.65 5.46 -3.26
CA LEU A 76 -7.12 6.78 -2.90
C LEU A 76 -8.20 7.70 -2.35
N LYS A 77 -9.36 7.76 -3.01
CA LYS A 77 -10.52 8.51 -2.50
C LYS A 77 -10.96 8.02 -1.12
N SER A 78 -10.87 6.71 -0.86
CA SER A 78 -11.22 6.14 0.44
C SER A 78 -10.21 6.54 1.52
N MET A 79 -8.92 6.68 1.16
CA MET A 79 -7.86 7.15 2.08
C MET A 79 -7.90 8.66 2.34
N GLY A 80 -8.33 9.47 1.36
CA GLY A 80 -8.51 10.92 1.53
C GLY A 80 -9.57 11.29 2.58
N LEU A 81 -10.41 10.32 2.97
CA LEU A 81 -11.38 10.44 4.07
C LEU A 81 -10.81 9.95 5.42
N SER A 82 -9.60 9.41 5.45
CA SER A 82 -9.03 8.63 6.56
C SER A 82 -7.55 8.93 6.82
N ASN A 83 -7.16 10.21 6.78
CA ASN A 83 -5.78 10.66 7.01
C ASN A 83 -4.76 9.88 6.16
N GLU A 84 -5.09 9.66 4.88
CA GLU A 84 -4.18 9.10 3.86
C GLU A 84 -3.76 7.64 4.12
N GLN A 85 -4.51 6.95 4.99
CA GLN A 85 -4.33 5.52 5.27
C GLN A 85 -5.68 4.83 5.49
N LEU A 86 -5.71 3.51 5.35
CA LEU A 86 -6.87 2.70 5.69
C LEU A 86 -6.47 1.30 6.11
N PHE A 87 -7.35 0.65 6.85
CA PHE A 87 -7.23 -0.73 7.27
C PHE A 87 -8.24 -1.58 6.50
N TRP A 88 -7.80 -2.32 5.49
CA TRP A 88 -8.66 -3.21 4.73
C TRP A 88 -8.73 -4.61 5.36
N VAL A 89 -9.95 -5.13 5.46
CA VAL A 89 -10.26 -6.50 5.90
C VAL A 89 -10.92 -7.29 4.77
N ARG A 90 -10.44 -8.52 4.56
CA ARG A 90 -10.94 -9.49 3.57
C ARG A 90 -12.44 -9.78 3.73
N ASN A 91 -12.89 -10.01 4.96
CA ASN A 91 -14.30 -10.20 5.30
C ASN A 91 -14.58 -9.67 6.72
N ASN A 92 -15.44 -8.66 6.82
CA ASN A 92 -15.83 -8.06 8.11
C ASN A 92 -16.38 -9.08 9.10
N GLU A 93 -17.03 -10.14 8.63
CA GLU A 93 -17.62 -11.19 9.49
C GLU A 93 -16.57 -12.06 10.18
N GLN A 94 -15.36 -12.15 9.61
CA GLN A 94 -14.24 -12.92 10.16
C GLN A 94 -13.25 -12.07 10.92
N PHE A 95 -13.32 -10.74 10.78
CA PHE A 95 -12.50 -9.85 11.58
C PHE A 95 -12.99 -9.84 13.02
N ARG A 96 -12.13 -10.32 13.89
CA ARG A 96 -12.34 -10.27 15.33
C ARG A 96 -11.37 -9.25 15.87
N ALA A 97 -11.88 -8.09 16.28
CA ALA A 97 -11.07 -7.01 16.85
C ALA A 97 -10.15 -7.51 17.98
N ARG A 98 -10.59 -8.49 18.77
CA ARG A 98 -9.79 -9.17 19.81
C ARG A 98 -8.56 -9.95 19.32
N GLU A 99 -8.40 -10.16 18.02
CA GLU A 99 -7.25 -10.86 17.45
C GLU A 99 -6.13 -9.90 17.02
N PHE A 100 -6.43 -8.59 16.95
CA PHE A 100 -5.52 -7.56 16.44
C PHE A 100 -5.47 -6.38 17.40
N GLY A 101 -4.26 -6.03 17.83
CA GLY A 101 -4.03 -4.96 18.77
C GLY A 101 -4.33 -5.34 20.22
N GLN A 102 -4.03 -4.41 21.13
CA GLN A 102 -4.30 -4.49 22.56
C GLN A 102 -5.30 -3.40 22.91
N SER A 103 -6.44 -3.78 23.50
CA SER A 103 -7.53 -2.85 23.82
C SER A 103 -8.07 -2.06 22.61
N GLY A 104 -8.04 -2.65 21.41
CA GLY A 104 -8.50 -2.01 20.15
C GLY A 104 -7.47 -1.08 19.49
N LEU A 105 -6.26 -0.99 20.06
CA LEU A 105 -5.14 -0.22 19.52
C LEU A 105 -4.13 -1.16 18.88
N LEU A 106 -3.76 -0.88 17.62
CA LEU A 106 -2.67 -1.55 16.95
C LEU A 106 -1.38 -0.76 17.19
N TYR A 107 -0.38 -1.40 17.79
CA TYR A 107 0.91 -0.77 18.10
C TYR A 107 1.90 -1.00 16.96
N PHE A 108 2.65 0.05 16.61
CA PHE A 108 3.71 0.04 15.59
C PHE A 108 5.09 0.29 16.21
N THR A 109 5.08 1.02 17.32
CA THR A 109 6.16 1.08 18.30
C THR A 109 5.52 0.94 19.69
N PRO A 110 6.30 0.76 20.77
CA PRO A 110 5.74 0.75 22.12
C PRO A 110 4.99 2.05 22.47
N ASP A 111 5.42 3.18 21.91
CA ASP A 111 4.86 4.51 22.22
C ASP A 111 3.83 5.01 21.19
N GLU A 112 3.70 4.33 20.05
CA GLU A 112 2.81 4.72 18.95
C GLU A 112 1.81 3.61 18.61
N ALA A 113 0.53 3.95 18.73
CA ALA A 113 -0.57 3.08 18.34
C ALA A 113 -1.67 3.84 17.60
N GLN A 114 -2.45 3.15 16.79
CA GLN A 114 -3.65 3.68 16.14
C GLN A 114 -4.87 2.84 16.46
N ILE A 115 -6.02 3.49 16.49
CA ILE A 115 -7.32 2.83 16.54
C ILE A 115 -7.55 2.09 15.23
N ILE A 116 -7.97 0.83 15.33
CA ILE A 116 -8.30 0.02 14.16
C ILE A 116 -9.72 0.33 13.71
N GLU A 117 -9.85 1.04 12.59
CA GLU A 117 -11.13 1.27 11.90
C GLU A 117 -11.16 0.50 10.56
N PRO A 118 -11.59 -0.77 10.59
CA PRO A 118 -11.47 -1.63 9.42
C PRO A 118 -12.56 -1.31 8.39
N ILE A 119 -12.16 -1.22 7.12
CA ILE A 119 -13.06 -0.97 6.00
C ILE A 119 -13.30 -2.23 5.17
N ASN A 120 -14.52 -2.35 4.66
CA ASN A 120 -14.88 -3.37 3.68
C ASN A 120 -14.66 -2.82 2.26
N LEU A 121 -13.45 -2.98 1.74
CA LEU A 121 -13.08 -2.51 0.40
C LEU A 121 -13.96 -3.14 -0.70
N PRO A 122 -14.29 -4.45 -0.69
CA PRO A 122 -15.27 -5.01 -1.62
C PRO A 122 -16.63 -4.31 -1.62
N ALA A 123 -17.17 -3.95 -0.45
CA ALA A 123 -18.43 -3.23 -0.35
C ALA A 123 -18.35 -1.82 -0.95
N ILE A 124 -17.20 -1.14 -0.80
CA ILE A 124 -16.94 0.17 -1.41
C ILE A 124 -16.85 0.03 -2.93
N ILE A 125 -16.08 -0.94 -3.43
CA ILE A 125 -15.95 -1.27 -4.86
C ILE A 125 -17.32 -1.51 -5.50
N ASN A 126 -18.15 -2.35 -4.88
CA ASN A 126 -19.47 -2.69 -5.39
C ASN A 126 -20.42 -1.47 -5.45
N LYS A 127 -20.34 -0.54 -4.48
CA LYS A 127 -21.11 0.72 -4.53
C LYS A 127 -20.78 1.58 -5.75
N HIS A 128 -19.57 1.43 -6.29
CA HIS A 128 -19.12 2.13 -7.50
C HIS A 128 -19.31 1.33 -8.79
N LYS A 129 -20.11 0.26 -8.77
CA LYS A 129 -20.41 -0.60 -9.93
C LYS A 129 -19.17 -1.26 -10.54
N LEU A 130 -18.14 -1.46 -9.71
CA LEU A 130 -16.99 -2.30 -10.03
C LEU A 130 -17.19 -3.65 -9.34
N SER A 131 -16.59 -4.71 -9.89
CA SER A 131 -16.64 -6.04 -9.29
C SER A 131 -15.30 -6.70 -9.51
N PHE A 132 -14.63 -7.02 -8.41
CA PHE A 132 -13.35 -7.70 -8.41
C PHE A 132 -13.42 -8.86 -7.41
N THR A 133 -12.86 -9.99 -7.80
CA THR A 133 -12.49 -11.05 -6.88
C THR A 133 -11.45 -10.52 -5.90
N GLN A 134 -11.29 -11.24 -4.80
CA GLN A 134 -10.31 -10.84 -3.81
C GLN A 134 -8.87 -10.97 -4.33
N GLN A 135 -8.60 -12.01 -5.12
CA GLN A 135 -7.30 -12.20 -5.75
C GLN A 135 -6.97 -11.02 -6.66
N GLU A 136 -7.95 -10.50 -7.41
CA GLU A 136 -7.79 -9.29 -8.22
C GLU A 136 -7.52 -8.05 -7.34
N ILE A 137 -8.24 -7.88 -6.23
CA ILE A 137 -7.97 -6.78 -5.28
C ILE A 137 -6.54 -6.85 -4.76
N ILE A 138 -6.08 -8.02 -4.30
CA ILE A 138 -4.71 -8.21 -3.79
C ILE A 138 -3.69 -7.94 -4.89
N ALA A 139 -3.92 -8.46 -6.10
CA ALA A 139 -3.04 -8.24 -7.25
C ALA A 139 -2.96 -6.75 -7.60
N MET A 140 -4.07 -6.02 -7.61
CA MET A 140 -4.08 -4.57 -7.88
C MET A 140 -3.41 -3.77 -6.77
N LEU A 141 -3.60 -4.14 -5.50
CA LEU A 141 -2.89 -3.52 -4.38
C LEU A 141 -1.38 -3.74 -4.47
N ASN A 142 -0.94 -4.97 -4.78
CA ASN A 142 0.47 -5.29 -5.03
C ASN A 142 0.99 -4.50 -6.25
N THR A 143 0.20 -4.34 -7.31
CA THR A 143 0.58 -3.49 -8.44
C THR A 143 0.79 -2.04 -8.02
N LEU A 144 -0.16 -1.43 -7.30
CA LEU A 144 -0.02 -0.06 -6.81
C LEU A 144 1.17 0.10 -5.84
N HIS A 145 1.43 -0.94 -5.04
CA HIS A 145 2.57 -1.03 -4.14
C HIS A 145 3.90 -1.04 -4.89
N ASP A 146 4.03 -1.91 -5.89
CA ASP A 146 5.23 -2.05 -6.70
C ASP A 146 5.50 -0.84 -7.60
N TYR A 147 4.47 -0.07 -7.92
CA TYR A 147 4.60 1.21 -8.63
C TYR A 147 4.78 2.42 -7.71
N TYR A 148 4.90 2.23 -6.39
CA TYR A 148 5.18 3.31 -5.42
C TYR A 148 4.03 4.31 -5.19
N TYR A 149 2.79 3.96 -5.54
CA TYR A 149 1.62 4.81 -5.22
C TYR A 149 1.16 4.63 -3.77
N ILE A 150 1.31 3.44 -3.21
CA ILE A 150 0.91 3.09 -1.84
C ILE A 150 1.92 2.15 -1.18
N THR A 151 1.93 2.10 0.15
CA THR A 151 2.53 1.01 0.91
C THR A 151 1.45 0.10 1.45
N CYS A 152 1.58 -1.21 1.24
CA CYS A 152 0.68 -2.22 1.80
C CYS A 152 1.44 -3.08 2.81
N THR A 153 0.93 -3.17 4.04
CA THR A 153 1.45 -4.08 5.07
C THR A 153 0.38 -5.10 5.43
N GLU A 154 0.66 -6.38 5.24
CA GLU A 154 -0.19 -7.44 5.80
C GLU A 154 -0.03 -7.47 7.33
N ILE A 155 -1.14 -7.46 8.07
CA ILE A 155 -1.14 -7.51 9.54
C ILE A 155 -1.31 -8.96 9.96
N PHE A 156 -0.20 -9.60 10.30
CA PHE A 156 -0.15 -11.01 10.73
C PHE A 156 1.09 -11.28 11.59
N GLU A 157 1.16 -12.47 12.19
CA GLU A 157 2.24 -12.84 13.10
C GLU A 157 3.65 -12.69 12.50
N GLY A 158 3.82 -12.96 11.21
CA GLY A 158 5.13 -12.84 10.56
C GLY A 158 5.67 -11.41 10.51
N ASN A 159 4.80 -10.40 10.55
CA ASN A 159 5.17 -8.98 10.53
C ASN A 159 5.32 -8.35 11.93
N LEU A 160 5.31 -9.16 12.98
CA LEU A 160 5.62 -8.71 14.33
C LEU A 160 7.10 -8.29 14.42
N ALA A 161 7.41 -7.24 15.17
CA ALA A 161 8.77 -6.73 15.34
C ALA A 161 9.74 -7.82 15.84
N LYS A 162 9.27 -8.74 16.70
CA LYS A 162 10.07 -9.88 17.17
C LYS A 162 10.50 -10.83 16.04
N ASN A 163 9.67 -10.97 15.01
CA ASN A 163 9.83 -11.94 13.92
C ASN A 163 10.56 -11.35 12.70
N THR A 164 10.71 -10.03 12.63
CA THR A 164 11.36 -9.32 11.52
C THR A 164 12.79 -8.86 11.84
N LYS A 165 13.38 -9.36 12.93
CA LYS A 165 14.77 -9.06 13.31
C LYS A 165 15.73 -9.54 12.22
N GLY A 166 16.58 -8.62 11.74
CA GLY A 166 17.51 -8.90 10.64
C GLY A 166 16.89 -8.83 9.25
N PHE A 167 15.60 -8.51 9.12
CA PHE A 167 14.99 -8.22 7.82
C PHE A 167 15.36 -6.81 7.38
N ASP A 168 16.05 -6.73 6.25
CA ASP A 168 16.41 -5.49 5.57
C ASP A 168 15.41 -5.18 4.45
N TYR A 169 14.63 -4.12 4.62
CA TYR A 169 13.63 -3.69 3.65
C TYR A 169 14.27 -3.26 2.32
N ILE A 170 15.46 -2.65 2.34
CA ILE A 170 16.08 -2.02 1.16
C ILE A 170 16.27 -3.01 0.01
N ASN A 171 16.68 -4.23 0.34
CA ASN A 171 17.05 -5.23 -0.64
C ASN A 171 15.91 -6.20 -1.02
N ASN A 172 14.75 -6.08 -0.38
CA ASN A 172 13.67 -7.05 -0.50
C ASN A 172 12.39 -6.43 -1.05
N ALA A 173 11.80 -7.07 -2.05
CA ALA A 173 10.43 -6.77 -2.45
C ALA A 173 9.48 -7.37 -1.40
N VAL A 174 8.48 -6.60 -0.99
CA VAL A 174 7.45 -7.06 -0.07
C VAL A 174 6.12 -6.98 -0.78
N SER A 175 5.37 -8.08 -0.77
CA SER A 175 4.04 -8.14 -1.40
C SER A 175 3.06 -8.77 -0.44
N LEU A 176 1.80 -8.39 -0.56
CA LEU A 176 0.71 -9.06 0.12
C LEU A 176 0.60 -10.50 -0.37
N SER A 177 0.35 -11.42 0.56
CA SER A 177 0.02 -12.80 0.20
C SER A 177 -1.37 -12.88 -0.45
N ASP A 178 -1.60 -13.88 -1.32
CA ASP A 178 -2.93 -14.15 -1.89
C ASP A 178 -4.00 -14.44 -0.82
N ASN A 179 -3.56 -14.75 0.39
CA ASN A 179 -4.41 -15.06 1.53
C ASN A 179 -4.56 -13.91 2.51
N ALA A 180 -4.00 -12.73 2.21
CA ALA A 180 -4.03 -11.56 3.08
C ALA A 180 -5.44 -11.29 3.61
N LYS A 181 -5.55 -11.22 4.94
CA LYS A 181 -6.83 -11.08 5.65
C LYS A 181 -7.05 -9.69 6.19
N PHE A 182 -5.97 -9.06 6.64
CA PHE A 182 -5.98 -7.74 7.23
C PHE A 182 -4.75 -6.98 6.73
N VAL A 183 -4.98 -5.80 6.14
CA VAL A 183 -3.97 -5.05 5.42
C VAL A 183 -4.05 -3.59 5.83
N HIS A 184 -2.93 -3.03 6.24
CA HIS A 184 -2.75 -1.59 6.33
C HIS A 184 -2.30 -1.05 4.98
N ILE A 185 -2.95 -0.01 4.50
CA ILE A 185 -2.66 0.67 3.23
C ILE A 185 -2.41 2.14 3.55
N ARG A 186 -1.32 2.70 3.03
CA ARG A 186 -0.97 4.11 3.21
C ARG A 186 -0.54 4.72 1.87
N ILE A 187 -0.90 5.97 1.63
CA ILE A 187 -0.40 6.73 0.47
C ILE A 187 1.12 6.84 0.55
N ASN A 188 1.77 6.83 -0.61
CA ASN A 188 3.18 7.15 -0.71
C ASN A 188 3.34 8.48 -1.45
N HIS A 189 3.75 9.51 -0.71
CA HIS A 189 3.83 10.89 -1.20
C HIS A 189 4.95 11.12 -2.21
N GLY A 190 5.82 10.14 -2.46
CA GLY A 190 6.81 10.24 -3.54
C GLY A 190 6.18 10.54 -4.91
N MET A 191 4.93 10.12 -5.12
CA MET A 191 4.15 10.37 -6.34
C MET A 191 3.41 11.71 -6.39
N ASP A 192 3.26 12.40 -5.26
CA ASP A 192 2.63 13.74 -5.17
C ASP A 192 3.62 14.84 -5.54
N GLU A 193 4.89 14.66 -5.14
CA GLU A 193 5.85 15.74 -5.23
C GLU A 193 6.29 16.05 -6.67
N LYS A 194 6.10 15.11 -7.62
CA LYS A 194 6.85 15.11 -8.89
C LYS A 194 6.15 14.44 -10.05
N TYR A 195 6.15 15.11 -11.21
CA TYR A 195 5.53 14.64 -12.44
C TYR A 195 6.47 13.70 -13.21
N ILE A 196 6.09 12.42 -13.33
CA ILE A 196 6.92 11.37 -13.96
C ILE A 196 6.24 10.69 -15.16
N VAL A 197 5.19 11.32 -15.71
CA VAL A 197 4.44 10.80 -16.85
C VAL A 197 5.34 10.50 -18.06
N ASP A 198 6.38 11.30 -18.27
CA ASP A 198 7.37 11.12 -19.35
C ASP A 198 8.43 10.05 -19.05
N LYS A 199 8.50 9.56 -17.80
CA LYS A 199 9.46 8.55 -17.36
C LYS A 199 8.96 7.13 -17.51
N TRP A 200 7.68 6.93 -17.76
CA TRP A 200 7.11 5.61 -17.96
C TRP A 200 7.58 4.95 -19.25
N ILE A 201 8.04 3.72 -19.14
CA ILE A 201 8.36 2.87 -20.28
C ILE A 201 7.04 2.26 -20.77
N LYS A 202 6.76 2.41 -22.07
CA LYS A 202 5.57 1.81 -22.68
C LYS A 202 5.75 0.29 -22.74
N PRO A 203 4.71 -0.50 -22.41
CA PRO A 203 4.78 -1.95 -22.54
C PRO A 203 5.07 -2.30 -23.99
N THR A 204 6.19 -2.97 -24.25
CA THR A 204 6.48 -3.55 -25.55
C THR A 204 5.44 -4.64 -25.80
N LYS A 205 4.56 -4.43 -26.78
CA LYS A 205 3.64 -5.48 -27.24
C LYS A 205 4.49 -6.68 -27.67
N HIS A 206 4.54 -7.73 -26.85
CA HIS A 206 4.90 -9.04 -27.37
C HIS A 206 3.81 -9.40 -28.37
N LYS A 207 4.20 -9.44 -29.66
CA LYS A 207 3.39 -9.96 -30.75
C LYS A 207 3.08 -11.44 -30.52
#